data_AF-A0A1T2X269-F1
#
_entry.id   AF-A0A1T2X269-F1
#
_cell.length_a   1.000
_cell.length_b   1.000
_cell.length_c   1.000
_cell.angle_alpha   90.00
_cell.angle_beta   90.00
_cell.angle_gamma   90.00
#
_symmetry.space_group_name_H-M   'P 1'
#
loop_
_entity.id
_entity.type
_entity.pdbx_description
1 polymer ?
#
loop_
_entity_poly.entity_id
_entity_poly.type
_entity_poly.pdbx_seq_one_letter_code
_entity_poly.pdbx_strand_id
1 'polypeptide(L)'
;MGIRKWIRYLFKVQSIRVPDLRPSFLLYHNGGEVLISCIDNLGSDIKLIKEKVNNNENLMRMPNKLYRVLYHLDGTDVTNEIAEYIMESLIRSQQNICKIAIVGTTKSEKKNLNKWKSNFGCSLGINYFSSMDHAKDWLVSERFY
;
A
#
# COMPACT_ATOMS: atom_id res chain seq x y z
N MET A 1 3.61 -38.94 7.14
CA MET A 1 3.29 -37.94 6.08
C MET A 1 1.79 -38.01 5.81
N GLY A 2 0.89 -37.11 6.18
CA GLY A 2 0.93 -35.78 6.74
C GLY A 2 -0.36 -35.08 6.33
N ILE A 3 -1.52 -35.63 6.72
CA ILE A 3 -2.91 -35.19 6.42
C ILE A 3 -3.10 -33.66 6.64
N ARG A 4 -2.26 -33.06 7.50
CA ARG A 4 -2.18 -31.61 7.75
C ARG A 4 -1.83 -30.75 6.54
N LYS A 5 -1.20 -31.28 5.48
CA LYS A 5 -0.92 -30.51 4.25
C LYS A 5 -2.17 -30.32 3.37
N TRP A 6 -3.11 -31.27 3.40
CA TRP A 6 -4.27 -31.26 2.51
C TRP A 6 -5.34 -30.26 2.96
N ILE A 7 -5.53 -30.12 4.28
CA ILE A 7 -6.53 -29.22 4.86
C ILE A 7 -6.21 -27.73 4.57
N ARG A 8 -4.94 -27.34 4.45
CA ARG A 8 -4.59 -25.95 4.07
C ARG A 8 -4.98 -25.59 2.64
N TYR A 9 -5.11 -26.57 1.75
CA TYR A 9 -5.49 -26.31 0.36
C TYR A 9 -7.00 -26.04 0.23
N LEU A 10 -7.81 -26.62 1.12
CA LEU A 10 -9.26 -26.49 1.15
C LEU A 10 -9.78 -25.15 1.72
N PHE A 11 -8.95 -24.42 2.46
CA PHE A 11 -9.33 -23.11 3.06
C PHE A 11 -8.76 -21.91 2.30
N LYS A 12 -8.34 -22.06 1.04
CA LYS A 12 -8.17 -20.90 0.16
C LYS A 12 -9.56 -20.51 -0.35
N VAL A 13 -10.40 -20.02 0.56
CA VAL A 13 -11.62 -19.31 0.23
C VAL A 13 -11.16 -18.09 -0.56
N GLN A 14 -11.13 -18.20 -1.88
CA GLN A 14 -11.20 -17.04 -2.76
C GLN A 14 -12.57 -16.44 -2.48
N SER A 15 -12.67 -15.57 -1.47
CA SER A 15 -13.80 -14.66 -1.43
C SER A 15 -13.63 -13.83 -2.69
N ILE A 16 -14.49 -14.09 -3.68
CA ILE A 16 -14.66 -13.25 -4.86
C ILE A 16 -15.14 -11.92 -4.31
N ARG A 17 -14.20 -11.08 -3.86
CA ARG A 17 -14.46 -9.69 -3.51
C ARG A 17 -14.46 -8.97 -4.83
N VAL A 18 -15.56 -8.28 -5.10
CA VAL A 18 -15.65 -7.40 -6.26
C VAL A 18 -14.44 -6.46 -6.21
N PRO A 19 -13.64 -6.37 -7.29
CA PRO A 19 -12.46 -5.52 -7.29
C PRO A 19 -12.86 -4.10 -6.97
N ASP A 20 -12.14 -3.47 -6.04
CA ASP A 20 -12.43 -2.09 -5.68
C ASP A 20 -11.89 -1.16 -6.76
N LEU A 21 -12.78 -0.72 -7.65
CA LEU A 21 -12.46 0.19 -8.75
C LEU A 21 -12.46 1.66 -8.35
N ARG A 22 -12.68 1.98 -7.06
CA ARG A 22 -12.69 3.37 -6.61
C ARG A 22 -11.37 4.06 -6.94
N PRO A 23 -11.39 5.30 -7.46
CA PRO A 23 -10.18 6.09 -7.59
C PRO A 23 -9.65 6.44 -6.20
N SER A 24 -8.35 6.62 -6.11
CA SER A 24 -7.73 7.18 -4.90
C SER A 24 -8.20 8.61 -4.66
N PHE A 25 -8.32 9.00 -3.40
CA PHE A 25 -8.93 10.28 -3.02
C PHE A 25 -8.22 10.90 -1.82
N LEU A 26 -8.41 12.20 -1.65
CA LEU A 26 -7.93 12.95 -0.49
C LEU A 26 -9.00 12.93 0.60
N LEU A 27 -8.58 12.58 1.82
CA LEU A 27 -9.42 12.56 2.99
C LEU A 27 -8.89 13.55 4.03
N TYR A 28 -9.77 14.41 4.53
CA TYR A 28 -9.49 15.24 5.70
C TYR A 28 -9.70 14.44 6.98
N HIS A 29 -8.70 14.42 7.85
CA HIS A 29 -8.72 13.69 9.12
C HIS A 29 -7.96 14.47 10.18
N ASN A 30 -8.62 14.79 11.30
CA ASN A 30 -8.04 15.52 12.45
C ASN A 30 -7.20 16.75 12.05
N GLY A 31 -7.67 17.56 11.11
CA GLY A 31 -6.98 18.78 10.67
C GLY A 31 -5.83 18.57 9.68
N GLY A 32 -5.54 17.33 9.29
CA GLY A 32 -4.61 16.98 8.21
C GLY A 32 -5.31 16.40 6.99
N GLU A 33 -4.62 16.41 5.85
CA GLU A 33 -5.07 15.75 4.61
C GLU A 33 -4.23 14.49 4.36
N VAL A 34 -4.90 13.39 4.02
CA VAL A 34 -4.31 12.08 3.71
C VAL A 34 -4.76 11.65 2.32
N LEU A 35 -3.81 11.28 1.45
CA LEU A 35 -4.09 10.61 0.19
C LEU A 35 -4.29 9.12 0.44
N ILE A 36 -5.51 8.63 0.22
CA ILE A 36 -5.84 7.21 0.33
C ILE A 36 -5.71 6.56 -1.04
N SER A 37 -4.67 5.74 -1.18
CA SER A 37 -4.43 4.86 -2.32
C SER A 37 -5.29 3.60 -2.20
N CYS A 38 -6.39 3.57 -2.95
CA CYS A 38 -7.36 2.46 -2.96
C CYS A 38 -6.86 1.34 -3.88
N ILE A 39 -6.04 0.44 -3.34
CA ILE A 39 -5.45 -0.71 -4.05
C ILE A 39 -5.85 -2.01 -3.30
N ASP A 40 -7.02 -2.03 -2.67
CA ASP A 40 -7.56 -3.18 -1.97
C ASP A 40 -8.48 -4.02 -2.87
N ASN A 41 -8.60 -5.29 -2.52
CA ASN A 41 -9.46 -6.29 -3.15
C ASN A 41 -9.17 -6.51 -4.64
N LEU A 42 -7.95 -6.26 -5.12
CA LEU A 42 -7.57 -6.45 -6.53
C LEU A 42 -7.06 -7.86 -6.83
N GLY A 43 -6.90 -8.70 -5.80
CA GLY A 43 -6.34 -10.05 -5.95
C GLY A 43 -4.98 -9.98 -6.65
N SER A 44 -4.82 -10.76 -7.72
CA SER A 44 -3.58 -10.86 -8.50
C SER A 44 -3.61 -10.11 -9.84
N ASP A 45 -4.56 -9.19 -10.06
CA ASP A 45 -4.65 -8.43 -11.32
C ASP A 45 -3.54 -7.38 -11.40
N ILE A 46 -2.39 -7.80 -11.91
CA ILE A 46 -1.20 -6.96 -11.98
C ILE A 46 -1.38 -5.72 -12.85
N LYS A 47 -2.22 -5.78 -13.90
CA LYS A 47 -2.42 -4.64 -14.79
C LYS A 47 -3.18 -3.54 -14.07
N LEU A 48 -4.27 -3.90 -13.40
CA LEU A 48 -5.09 -2.97 -12.63
C LEU A 48 -4.32 -2.40 -11.43
N ILE A 49 -3.52 -3.23 -10.75
CA ILE A 49 -2.66 -2.78 -9.65
C ILE A 49 -1.64 -1.75 -10.15
N LYS A 50 -0.94 -2.05 -11.26
CA LYS A 50 0.05 -1.11 -11.84
C LYS A 50 -0.63 0.19 -12.29
N GLU A 51 -1.80 0.11 -12.90
CA GLU A 51 -2.57 1.28 -13.30
C GLU A 51 -2.91 2.19 -12.11
N LYS A 52 -3.45 1.62 -11.02
CA LYS A 52 -3.78 2.39 -9.81
C LYS A 52 -2.55 2.99 -9.15
N VAL A 53 -1.45 2.25 -9.08
CA VAL A 53 -0.17 2.77 -8.57
C VAL A 53 0.33 3.92 -9.43
N ASN A 54 0.28 3.81 -10.75
CA ASN A 54 0.68 4.88 -11.68
C ASN A 54 -0.20 6.13 -11.55
N ASN A 55 -1.51 5.96 -11.39
CA ASN A 55 -2.43 7.07 -11.15
C ASN A 55 -2.08 7.81 -9.84
N ASN A 56 -1.76 7.06 -8.78
CA ASN A 56 -1.32 7.65 -7.51
C ASN A 56 0.01 8.39 -7.66
N GLU A 57 0.95 7.83 -8.41
CA GLU A 57 2.22 8.49 -8.71
C GLU A 57 2.03 9.85 -9.39
N ASN A 58 1.15 9.91 -10.39
CA ASN A 58 0.86 11.12 -11.12
C ASN A 58 0.23 12.20 -10.21
N LEU A 59 -0.65 11.80 -9.28
CA LEU A 59 -1.18 12.71 -8.27
C LEU A 59 -0.08 13.23 -7.34
N MET A 60 0.81 12.34 -6.87
CA MET A 60 1.87 12.69 -5.95
C MET A 60 2.96 13.56 -6.59
N ARG A 61 3.15 13.49 -7.91
CA ARG A 61 4.11 14.32 -8.65
C ARG A 61 3.69 15.79 -8.83
N MET A 62 2.48 16.18 -8.41
CA MET A 62 2.06 17.58 -8.49
C MET A 62 3.03 18.50 -7.72
N PRO A 63 3.53 19.59 -8.33
CA PRO A 63 4.48 20.47 -7.68
C PRO A 63 3.85 21.23 -6.50
N ASN A 64 4.67 21.61 -5.53
CA ASN A 64 4.31 22.43 -4.35
C ASN A 64 3.28 21.81 -3.40
N LYS A 65 3.02 20.51 -3.48
CA LYS A 65 2.16 19.80 -2.52
C LYS A 65 2.90 18.61 -1.92
N LEU A 66 2.88 18.54 -0.60
CA LEU A 66 3.39 17.41 0.17
C LEU A 66 2.24 16.51 0.59
N TYR A 67 2.40 15.20 0.38
CA TYR A 67 1.39 14.20 0.64
C TYR A 67 1.73 13.33 1.84
N ARG A 68 0.71 13.06 2.66
CA ARG A 68 0.69 11.94 3.61
C ARG A 68 -0.09 10.83 2.94
N VAL A 69 0.52 9.68 2.73
CA VAL A 69 -0.02 8.66 1.82
C VAL A 69 -0.36 7.40 2.60
N LEU A 70 -1.57 6.89 2.42
CA LEU A 70 -2.03 5.61 2.94
C LEU A 70 -2.23 4.65 1.78
N TYR A 71 -1.46 3.57 1.72
CA TYR A 71 -1.70 2.45 0.81
C TYR A 71 -2.59 1.41 1.50
N HIS A 72 -3.79 1.23 0.97
CA HIS A 72 -4.70 0.17 1.39
C HIS A 72 -4.54 -1.01 0.44
N LEU A 73 -4.03 -2.14 0.95
CA LEU A 73 -3.67 -3.32 0.16
C LEU A 73 -4.42 -4.58 0.63
N ASP A 74 -5.46 -4.46 1.47
CA ASP A 74 -6.20 -5.62 1.97
C ASP A 74 -6.82 -6.39 0.79
N GLY A 75 -6.63 -7.70 0.73
CA GLY A 75 -7.16 -8.51 -0.38
C GLY A 75 -6.47 -8.32 -1.74
N THR A 76 -5.30 -7.68 -1.79
CA THR A 76 -4.45 -7.56 -2.98
C THR A 76 -3.15 -8.32 -2.79
N ASP A 77 -2.81 -9.19 -3.74
CA ASP A 77 -1.61 -10.04 -3.67
C ASP A 77 -0.35 -9.23 -3.99
N VAL A 78 0.41 -8.84 -2.96
CA VAL A 78 1.65 -8.06 -3.15
C VAL A 78 2.83 -8.98 -3.43
N THR A 79 2.88 -9.49 -4.68
CA THR A 79 4.00 -10.29 -5.20
C THR A 79 5.31 -9.48 -5.23
N ASN A 80 6.45 -10.15 -5.47
CA ASN A 80 7.74 -9.45 -5.55
C ASN A 80 7.75 -8.39 -6.67
N GLU A 81 7.11 -8.66 -7.82
CA GLU A 81 7.00 -7.72 -8.93
C GLU A 81 6.10 -6.51 -8.58
N ILE A 82 4.98 -6.75 -7.91
CA ILE A 82 4.07 -5.67 -7.47
C ILE A 82 4.76 -4.80 -6.41
N ALA A 83 5.45 -5.43 -5.45
CA ALA A 83 6.22 -4.71 -4.44
C ALA A 83 7.32 -3.83 -5.05
N GLU A 84 8.04 -4.35 -6.06
CA GLU A 84 9.02 -3.58 -6.82
C GLU A 84 8.38 -2.35 -7.44
N TYR A 85 7.29 -2.55 -8.18
CA TYR A 85 6.59 -1.48 -8.88
C TYR A 85 6.05 -0.39 -7.94
N ILE A 86 5.44 -0.79 -6.82
CA ILE A 86 4.99 0.14 -5.77
C ILE A 86 6.17 0.95 -5.24
N MET A 87 7.30 0.29 -4.93
CA MET A 87 8.47 0.97 -4.35
C MET A 87 9.13 1.92 -5.33
N GLU A 88 9.31 1.52 -6.59
CA GLU A 88 9.83 2.43 -7.61
C GLU A 88 8.94 3.67 -7.76
N SER A 89 7.62 3.48 -7.77
CA SER A 89 6.65 4.57 -7.87
C SER A 89 6.77 5.56 -6.70
N LEU A 90 6.88 5.05 -5.48
CA LEU A 90 7.10 5.85 -4.28
C LEU A 90 8.41 6.63 -4.34
N ILE A 91 9.48 6.03 -4.86
CA ILE A 91 10.79 6.69 -4.97
C ILE A 91 10.75 7.81 -6.00
N ARG A 92 10.11 7.58 -7.15
CA ARG A 92 9.95 8.61 -8.18
C ARG A 92 9.08 9.79 -7.71
N SER A 93 8.29 9.62 -6.65
CA SER A 93 7.43 10.65 -6.06
C SER A 93 7.90 11.12 -4.68
N GLN A 94 9.05 10.64 -4.19
CA GLN A 94 9.48 10.80 -2.79
C GLN A 94 9.63 12.25 -2.34
N GLN A 95 10.01 13.16 -3.24
CA GLN A 95 10.18 14.58 -2.95
C GLN A 95 8.89 15.28 -2.52
N ASN A 96 7.75 14.68 -2.86
CA ASN A 96 6.42 15.19 -2.53
C ASN A 96 5.71 14.34 -1.48
N ILE A 97 6.41 13.40 -0.82
CA ILE A 97 5.81 12.51 0.18
C ILE A 97 6.43 12.76 1.55
N CYS A 98 5.61 13.14 2.52
CA CYS A 98 6.04 13.32 3.92
C CYS A 98 6.07 12.00 4.70
N LYS A 99 5.01 11.19 4.58
CA LYS A 99 4.82 9.97 5.38
C LYS A 99 4.04 8.94 4.60
N ILE A 100 4.38 7.67 4.82
CA ILE A 100 3.69 6.55 4.19
C ILE A 100 3.21 5.57 5.26
N ALA A 101 1.91 5.28 5.23
CA ALA A 101 1.31 4.18 5.96
C ALA A 101 0.86 3.11 4.98
N ILE A 102 1.08 1.84 5.33
CA ILE A 102 0.61 0.69 4.56
C ILE A 102 -0.31 -0.14 5.45
N VAL A 103 -1.49 -0.46 4.95
CA VAL A 103 -2.54 -1.23 5.64
C VAL A 103 -2.92 -2.45 4.81
N GLY A 104 -3.28 -3.56 5.47
CA GLY A 104 -3.83 -4.74 4.79
C GLY A 104 -2.78 -5.71 4.23
N THR A 105 -1.50 -5.55 4.58
CA THR A 105 -0.44 -6.48 4.15
C THR A 105 -0.21 -7.63 5.12
N THR A 106 0.02 -8.81 4.57
CA THR A 106 0.54 -9.98 5.29
C THR A 106 2.04 -9.85 5.60
N LYS A 107 2.57 -10.76 6.46
CA LYS A 107 4.01 -10.80 6.81
C LYS A 107 4.90 -11.03 5.59
N SER A 108 4.48 -11.86 4.63
CA SER A 108 5.22 -12.13 3.40
C SER A 108 5.29 -10.91 2.48
N GLU A 109 4.20 -10.18 2.36
CA GLU A 109 4.09 -8.99 1.51
C GLU A 109 4.91 -7.83 2.08
N LYS A 110 4.84 -7.62 3.40
CA LYS A 110 5.73 -6.70 4.11
C LYS A 110 7.21 -7.03 3.86
N LYS A 111 7.57 -8.32 3.80
CA LYS A 111 8.95 -8.73 3.47
C LYS A 111 9.33 -8.35 2.04
N ASN A 112 8.42 -8.53 1.06
CA ASN A 112 8.66 -8.12 -0.33
C ASN A 112 8.85 -6.61 -0.44
N LEU A 113 7.98 -5.82 0.19
CA LEU A 113 8.04 -4.36 0.22
C LEU A 113 9.34 -3.86 0.87
N ASN A 114 9.70 -4.41 2.04
CA ASN A 114 10.93 -4.02 2.73
C ASN A 114 12.20 -4.42 1.98
N LYS A 115 12.20 -5.58 1.30
CA LYS A 115 13.31 -6.00 0.44
C LYS A 115 13.59 -4.94 -0.62
N TRP A 116 12.55 -4.50 -1.33
CA TRP A 116 12.70 -3.48 -2.38
C TRP A 116 13.02 -2.10 -1.82
N LYS A 117 12.44 -1.72 -0.68
CA LYS A 117 12.81 -0.51 0.04
C LYS A 117 14.33 -0.45 0.28
N SER A 118 14.91 -1.54 0.76
CA SER A 118 16.36 -1.66 0.99
C SER A 118 17.16 -1.65 -0.32
N ASN A 119 16.72 -2.39 -1.33
CA ASN A 119 17.40 -2.46 -2.63
C ASN A 119 17.54 -1.10 -3.30
N PHE A 120 16.51 -0.26 -3.20
CA PHE A 120 16.52 1.06 -3.81
C PHE A 120 17.11 2.16 -2.90
N GLY A 121 17.54 1.83 -1.68
CA GLY A 121 18.04 2.84 -0.73
C GLY A 121 16.99 3.87 -0.33
N CYS A 122 15.70 3.50 -0.32
CA CYS A 122 14.61 4.43 -0.07
C CYS A 122 14.62 4.92 1.39
N SER A 123 14.85 6.22 1.58
CA SER A 123 14.88 6.88 2.89
C SER A 123 13.49 7.16 3.46
N LEU A 124 12.42 6.94 2.68
CA LEU A 124 11.05 7.21 3.13
C LEU A 124 10.68 6.38 4.36
N GLY A 125 10.13 7.05 5.38
CA GLY A 125 9.50 6.39 6.52
C GLY A 125 8.24 5.67 6.06
N ILE A 126 8.25 4.34 6.12
CA ILE A 126 7.09 3.49 5.80
C ILE A 126 6.73 2.71 7.05
N ASN A 127 5.53 2.97 7.58
CA ASN A 127 4.98 2.25 8.71
C ASN A 127 3.80 1.37 8.29
N TYR A 128 3.66 0.23 8.96
CA TYR A 128 2.65 -0.78 8.64
C TYR A 128 1.64 -0.86 9.76
N PHE A 129 0.35 -0.88 9.42
CA PHE A 129 -0.73 -0.88 10.38
C PHE A 129 -1.75 -1.99 10.05
N SER A 130 -2.39 -2.51 11.09
CA SER A 130 -3.52 -3.43 10.96
C SER A 130 -4.86 -2.72 10.75
N SER A 131 -4.96 -1.44 11.12
CA SER A 131 -6.18 -0.63 11.02
C SER A 131 -5.92 0.64 10.24
N MET A 132 -6.87 0.99 9.37
CA MET A 132 -6.86 2.24 8.61
C MET A 132 -7.01 3.45 9.54
N ASP A 133 -7.76 3.35 10.63
CA ASP A 133 -7.95 4.47 11.56
C ASP A 133 -6.64 4.82 12.28
N HIS A 134 -5.92 3.83 12.80
CA HIS A 134 -4.61 4.06 13.41
C HIS A 134 -3.57 4.58 12.41
N ALA A 135 -3.62 4.12 11.16
CA ALA A 135 -2.77 4.64 10.10
C ALA A 135 -3.03 6.12 9.82
N LYS A 136 -4.31 6.52 9.72
CA LYS A 136 -4.69 7.93 9.52
C LYS A 136 -4.23 8.81 10.68
N ASP A 137 -4.47 8.38 11.92
CA ASP A 137 -4.03 9.12 13.12
C ASP A 137 -2.51 9.33 13.12
N TRP A 138 -1.74 8.28 12.80
CA TRP A 138 -0.27 8.40 12.73
C TRP A 138 0.18 9.34 11.59
N LEU A 139 -0.44 9.23 10.41
CA LEU A 139 -0.10 10.06 9.26
C LEU A 139 -0.23 11.56 9.56
N VAL A 140 -1.31 11.96 10.23
CA VAL A 140 -1.57 13.37 10.55
C VAL A 140 -0.87 13.84 11.82
N SER A 141 -0.40 12.92 12.67
CA SER A 141 0.39 13.28 13.84
C SER A 141 1.69 14.02 13.46
N GLU A 142 2.17 14.89 14.35
CA GLU A 142 3.45 15.61 14.14
C GLU A 142 4.68 14.70 14.28
N ARG A 143 4.52 13.47 14.78
CA ARG A 143 5.64 12.57 15.10
C ARG A 143 6.17 11.87 13.84
N PHE A 144 7.42 12.14 13.46
CA PHE A 144 8.11 11.56 12.30
C PHE A 144 8.80 10.21 12.57
N TYR A 145 8.54 9.58 13.72
CA TYR A 145 9.22 8.37 14.18
C TYR A 145 8.70 7.08 13.53
#